data_AF-A0A1G3TRD0-F1
#
_entry.id   AF-A0A1G3TRD0-F1
#
_cell.length_a   1.000
_cell.length_b   1.000
_cell.length_c   1.000
_cell.angle_alpha   90.00
_cell.angle_beta   90.00
_cell.angle_gamma   90.00
#
_symmetry.space_group_name_H-M   'P 1'
#
loop_
_entity.id
_entity.type
_entity.pdbx_description
1 polymer ?
#
loop_
_entity_poly.entity_id
_entity_poly.type
_entity_poly.pdbx_seq_one_letter_code
_entity_poly.pdbx_strand_id
1 'polypeptide(L)'
;MIFIYTLSFADDASSLLFNGNCLTCHHETKTISAPSVLEFKDRYIKAFQTKEEFVSYMSKWVKNPQEKTSLMHDAIKKHGLMPELGFDMQTLIDISGYIYETDFKKRGGGHWSRDSKN
;
A
#
# COMPACT_ATOMS: atom_id res chain seq x y z
N MET A 1 -19.43 -32.38 11.39
CA MET A 1 -19.09 -30.96 11.64
C MET A 1 -18.31 -30.47 10.43
N ILE A 2 -18.97 -29.73 9.53
CA ILE A 2 -18.34 -29.21 8.31
C ILE A 2 -17.61 -27.93 8.74
N PHE A 3 -16.29 -27.98 8.81
CA PHE A 3 -15.47 -26.77 8.91
C PHE A 3 -15.55 -26.06 7.56
N ILE A 4 -16.37 -25.01 7.49
CA ILE A 4 -16.37 -24.10 6.35
C ILE A 4 -15.08 -23.30 6.47
N TYR A 5 -14.05 -23.71 5.72
CA TYR A 5 -12.88 -22.88 5.52
C TYR A 5 -13.31 -21.67 4.70
N THR A 6 -13.46 -20.52 5.36
CA THR A 6 -13.58 -19.23 4.68
C THR A 6 -12.26 -18.99 3.95
N LEU A 7 -12.27 -19.22 2.64
CA LEU A 7 -11.17 -18.82 1.76
C LEU A 7 -11.07 -17.29 1.80
N SER A 8 -9.97 -16.77 2.34
CA SER A 8 -9.68 -15.33 2.41
C SER A 8 -9.28 -14.79 1.03
N PHE A 9 -10.23 -14.67 0.11
CA PHE A 9 -10.03 -14.11 -1.24
C PHE A 9 -9.63 -12.62 -1.25
N ALA A 10 -9.72 -11.93 -0.10
CA ALA A 10 -9.47 -10.50 0.02
C ALA A 10 -7.99 -10.12 -0.15
N ASP A 11 -7.06 -11.00 0.26
CA ASP A 11 -5.63 -10.73 0.23
C ASP A 11 -5.07 -10.74 -1.21
N ASP A 12 -5.52 -11.69 -2.03
CA ASP A 12 -5.12 -11.80 -3.43
C ASP A 12 -5.64 -10.62 -4.26
N ALA A 13 -6.88 -10.20 -4.03
CA ALA A 13 -7.49 -9.05 -4.72
C ALA A 13 -6.78 -7.73 -4.37
N SER A 14 -6.53 -7.49 -3.08
CA SER A 14 -5.87 -6.27 -2.61
C SER A 14 -4.42 -6.19 -3.07
N SER A 15 -3.72 -7.33 -3.11
CA SER A 15 -2.39 -7.45 -3.71
C SER A 15 -2.40 -7.06 -5.19
N LEU A 16 -3.34 -7.57 -5.98
CA LEU A 16 -3.45 -7.25 -7.40
C LEU A 16 -3.71 -5.75 -7.62
N LEU A 17 -4.62 -5.16 -6.85
CA LEU A 17 -4.91 -3.73 -6.87
C LEU A 17 -3.65 -2.91 -6.58
N PHE A 18 -2.91 -3.26 -5.52
CA PHE A 18 -1.67 -2.57 -5.18
C PHE A 18 -0.58 -2.74 -6.28
N ASN A 19 -0.35 -3.96 -6.75
CA ASN A 19 0.70 -4.23 -7.75
C ASN A 19 0.42 -3.52 -9.07
N GLY A 20 -0.83 -3.51 -9.54
CA GLY A 20 -1.22 -2.90 -10.80
C GLY A 20 -1.27 -1.37 -10.78
N ASN A 21 -1.49 -0.76 -9.60
CA ASN A 21 -1.75 0.68 -9.50
C ASN A 21 -0.65 1.47 -8.78
N CYS A 22 0.08 0.87 -7.82
CA CYS A 22 0.99 1.60 -6.95
C CYS A 22 2.47 1.39 -7.31
N LEU A 23 2.85 0.19 -7.76
CA LEU A 23 4.25 -0.17 -8.02
C LEU A 23 4.86 0.53 -9.22
N THR A 24 4.05 1.13 -10.09
CA THR A 24 4.51 1.97 -11.22
C THR A 24 5.39 3.14 -10.75
N CYS A 25 5.12 3.68 -9.56
CA CYS A 25 5.90 4.78 -8.98
C CYS A 25 6.57 4.40 -7.66
N HIS A 26 5.87 3.64 -6.81
CA HIS A 26 6.35 3.22 -5.50
C HIS A 26 6.98 1.84 -5.59
N HIS A 27 8.24 1.75 -6.06
CA HIS A 27 8.95 0.48 -6.01
C HIS A 27 9.09 0.01 -4.57
N GLU A 28 9.09 -1.31 -4.34
CA GLU A 28 9.06 -1.85 -2.99
C GLU A 28 10.22 -1.37 -2.12
N THR A 29 11.44 -1.44 -2.66
CA THR A 29 12.69 -1.24 -1.90
C THR A 29 13.56 -0.09 -2.41
N LYS A 30 13.21 0.51 -3.55
CA LYS A 30 14.04 1.55 -4.20
C LYS A 30 13.27 2.84 -4.38
N THR A 31 13.89 3.95 -4.02
CA THR A 31 13.36 5.29 -4.27
C THR A 31 13.75 5.71 -5.69
N ILE A 32 12.80 5.75 -6.62
CA ILE A 32 13.05 6.17 -8.01
C ILE A 32 12.23 7.42 -8.32
N SER A 33 10.98 7.25 -8.72
CA SER A 33 10.05 8.35 -9.04
C SER A 33 9.25 8.82 -7.83
N ALA A 34 9.08 7.97 -6.82
CA ALA A 34 8.44 8.28 -5.54
C ALA A 34 9.17 7.56 -4.38
N PRO A 35 8.85 7.85 -3.10
CA PRO A 35 9.32 7.06 -1.98
C PRO A 35 9.03 5.58 -2.17
N SER A 36 9.97 4.73 -1.80
CA SER A 36 9.73 3.29 -1.81
C SER A 36 8.63 2.91 -0.82
N VAL A 37 8.02 1.74 -1.05
CA VAL A 37 7.00 1.20 -0.16
C VAL A 37 7.52 1.05 1.25
N LEU A 38 8.75 0.55 1.40
CA LEU A 38 9.38 0.43 2.70
C LEU A 38 9.54 1.77 3.42
N GLU A 39 9.95 2.83 2.71
CA GLU A 39 10.17 4.15 3.32
C GLU A 39 8.86 4.78 3.82
N PHE A 40 7.83 4.85 2.97
CA PHE A 40 6.58 5.48 3.40
C PHE A 40 5.84 4.61 4.42
N LYS A 41 5.83 3.29 4.25
CA LYS A 41 5.16 2.38 5.19
C LYS A 41 5.77 2.51 6.59
N ASP A 42 7.11 2.48 6.70
CA ASP A 42 7.80 2.62 7.98
C ASP A 42 7.43 3.93 8.69
N ARG A 43 7.39 5.05 7.95
CA ARG A 43 7.03 6.34 8.54
C ARG A 43 5.56 6.38 8.99
N TYR A 44 4.63 5.91 8.17
CA TYR A 44 3.20 5.97 8.49
C TYR A 44 2.84 5.00 9.61
N ILE A 45 3.43 3.79 9.65
CA ILE A 45 3.21 2.87 10.79
C ILE A 45 3.68 3.49 12.11
N LYS A 46 4.77 4.26 12.11
CA LYS A 46 5.24 4.95 13.33
C LYS A 46 4.37 6.12 13.74
N ALA A 47 3.57 6.67 12.82
CA ALA A 47 2.72 7.83 13.07
C ALA A 47 1.35 7.47 13.66
N PHE A 48 0.93 6.20 13.58
CA PHE A 48 -0.38 5.72 14.00
C PHE A 48 -0.25 4.57 15.00
N GLN A 49 -1.18 4.51 15.96
CA GLN A 49 -1.14 3.47 17.00
C GLN A 49 -1.81 2.19 16.54
N THR A 50 -2.77 2.29 15.62
CA THR A 50 -3.58 1.15 15.16
C THR A 50 -3.60 1.02 13.63
N LYS A 51 -3.96 -0.19 13.16
CA LYS A 51 -4.18 -0.47 11.74
C LYS A 51 -5.28 0.42 11.18
N GLU A 52 -6.36 0.63 11.93
CA GLU A 52 -7.52 1.40 11.51
C GLU A 52 -7.16 2.87 11.28
N GLU A 53 -6.34 3.46 12.14
CA GLU A 53 -5.84 4.82 11.98
C GLU A 53 -4.95 4.95 10.75
N PHE A 54 -4.01 4.02 10.56
CA PHE A 54 -3.16 3.95 9.37
C PHE A 54 -3.99 3.87 8.08
N VAL A 55 -4.93 2.92 8.02
CA VAL A 55 -5.77 2.67 6.85
C VAL A 55 -6.66 3.87 6.56
N SER A 56 -7.31 4.43 7.58
CA SER A 56 -8.17 5.61 7.49
C SER A 56 -7.39 6.82 6.96
N TYR A 57 -6.18 7.06 7.48
CA TYR A 57 -5.37 8.19 7.04
C TYR A 57 -4.86 7.99 5.61
N MET A 58 -4.23 6.85 5.33
CA MET A 58 -3.59 6.58 4.04
C MET A 58 -4.61 6.60 2.90
N SER A 59 -5.75 5.93 3.07
CA SER A 59 -6.81 5.91 2.06
C SER A 59 -7.36 7.32 1.78
N LYS A 60 -7.60 8.14 2.81
CA LYS A 60 -8.06 9.53 2.65
C LYS A 60 -7.01 10.42 1.98
N TRP A 61 -5.74 10.28 2.37
CA TRP A 61 -4.67 11.09 1.79
C TRP A 61 -4.43 10.74 0.33
N VAL A 62 -4.40 9.45 -0.03
CA VAL A 62 -4.27 9.01 -1.42
C VAL A 62 -5.48 9.44 -2.26
N LYS A 63 -6.68 9.49 -1.66
CA LYS A 63 -7.90 9.93 -2.35
C LYS A 63 -7.83 11.40 -2.79
N ASN A 64 -7.19 12.24 -1.99
CA ASN A 64 -7.02 13.67 -2.28
C ASN A 64 -5.65 14.12 -1.72
N PRO A 65 -4.55 13.88 -2.46
CA PRO A 65 -3.22 14.20 -1.99
C PRO A 65 -3.07 15.71 -1.83
N GLN A 66 -2.67 16.14 -0.64
CA GLN A 66 -2.42 17.55 -0.33
C GLN A 66 -1.12 17.66 0.45
N GLU A 67 -0.32 18.68 0.12
CA GLU A 67 0.97 18.91 0.76
C GLU A 67 0.79 19.13 2.27
N LYS A 68 -0.16 19.99 2.66
CA LYS A 68 -0.42 20.36 4.07
C LYS A 68 -0.84 19.19 4.97
N THR A 69 -1.34 18.10 4.39
CA THR A 69 -1.79 16.91 5.11
C THR A 69 -0.87 15.72 4.85
N SER A 70 0.34 15.91 4.32
CA SER A 70 1.29 14.82 4.15
C SER A 70 2.15 14.64 5.39
N LEU A 71 2.48 13.40 5.75
CA LEU A 71 3.53 13.11 6.74
C LEU A 71 4.94 13.08 6.11
N MET A 72 5.04 13.33 4.79
CA MET A 72 6.27 13.23 4.01
C MET A 72 6.52 14.48 3.16
N HIS A 73 6.61 15.65 3.80
CA HIS A 73 6.94 16.90 3.12
C HIS A 73 8.30 16.87 2.40
N ASP A 74 9.28 16.14 2.94
CA ASP A 74 10.58 15.88 2.31
C ASP A 74 10.45 15.09 1.01
N ALA A 75 9.58 14.08 0.97
CA ALA A 75 9.27 13.34 -0.24
C ALA A 75 8.60 14.23 -1.28
N ILE A 76 7.64 15.07 -0.87
CA ILE A 76 6.98 16.03 -1.77
C ILE A 76 8.00 17.00 -2.35
N LYS A 77 8.90 17.54 -1.53
CA LYS A 77 9.98 18.43 -2.00
C LYS A 77 10.89 17.76 -3.03
N LYS A 78 11.14 16.46 -2.90
CA LYS A 78 12.04 15.70 -3.78
C LYS A 78 11.37 15.18 -5.05
N HIS A 79 10.14 14.68 -4.94
CA HIS A 79 9.44 13.92 -5.99
C HIS A 79 8.23 14.66 -6.57
N GLY A 80 7.82 15.78 -5.96
CA GLY A 80 6.55 16.43 -6.24
C GLY A 80 5.40 15.82 -5.44
N LEU A 81 4.24 16.49 -5.46
CA LEU A 81 3.01 15.99 -4.86
C LEU A 81 2.50 14.78 -5.66
N MET A 82 2.05 13.74 -4.95
CA MET A 82 1.41 12.58 -5.59
C MET A 82 0.19 13.05 -6.40
N PRO A 83 0.05 12.63 -7.67
CA PRO A 83 -1.13 12.98 -8.46
C PRO A 83 -2.38 12.31 -7.90
N GLU A 84 -3.54 12.97 -8.05
CA GLU A 84 -4.84 12.34 -7.78
C GLU A 84 -5.17 11.35 -8.91
N LEU A 85 -5.39 10.08 -8.56
CA LEU A 85 -5.53 8.98 -9.53
C LEU A 85 -6.98 8.54 -9.77
N GLY A 86 -7.96 9.16 -9.10
CA GLY A 86 -9.39 8.90 -9.32
C GLY A 86 -9.95 7.60 -8.73
N PHE A 87 -9.18 6.87 -7.92
CA PHE A 87 -9.65 5.65 -7.26
C PHE A 87 -10.83 5.91 -6.30
N ASP A 88 -11.73 4.94 -6.16
CA ASP A 88 -12.80 4.98 -5.17
C ASP A 88 -12.27 4.69 -3.76
N MET A 89 -13.05 5.08 -2.75
CA MET A 89 -12.61 5.00 -1.37
C MET A 89 -12.42 3.56 -0.88
N GLN A 90 -13.24 2.60 -1.33
CA GLN A 90 -13.14 1.22 -0.89
C GLN A 90 -11.87 0.57 -1.43
N THR A 91 -11.57 0.77 -2.72
CA THR A 91 -10.30 0.34 -3.32
C THR A 91 -9.09 0.86 -2.55
N LEU A 92 -9.11 2.13 -2.13
CA LEU A 92 -8.02 2.72 -1.35
C LEU A 92 -7.92 2.16 0.08
N ILE A 93 -9.03 1.79 0.70
CA ILE A 93 -9.05 1.10 2.01
C ILE A 93 -8.40 -0.27 1.87
N ASP A 94 -8.78 -1.04 0.84
CA ASP A 94 -8.27 -2.38 0.59
C ASP A 94 -6.76 -2.35 0.31
N ILE A 95 -6.31 -1.44 -0.56
CA ILE A 95 -4.88 -1.20 -0.83
C ILE A 95 -4.13 -0.81 0.45
N SER A 96 -4.68 0.11 1.25
CA SER A 96 -4.02 0.56 2.48
C SER A 96 -3.91 -0.56 3.52
N GLY A 97 -4.94 -1.40 3.64
CA GLY A 97 -4.93 -2.59 4.48
C GLY A 97 -3.83 -3.56 4.06
N TYR A 98 -3.78 -3.86 2.76
CA TYR A 98 -2.73 -4.70 2.18
C TYR A 98 -1.32 -4.16 2.46
N ILE A 99 -1.10 -2.85 2.26
CA ILE A 99 0.19 -2.21 2.56
C ILE A 99 0.55 -2.41 4.03
N TYR A 100 -0.39 -2.22 4.96
CA TYR A 100 -0.12 -2.38 6.39
C TYR A 100 0.32 -3.82 6.74
N GLU A 101 -0.36 -4.83 6.19
CA GLU A 101 -0.14 -6.24 6.54
C GLU A 101 1.08 -6.85 5.84
N THR A 102 1.45 -6.35 4.66
CA THR A 102 2.47 -6.99 3.82
C THR A 102 3.91 -6.70 4.27
N ASP A 103 4.70 -7.75 4.53
CA ASP A 103 6.15 -7.61 4.76
C ASP A 103 6.92 -7.48 3.43
N PHE A 104 7.04 -6.26 2.92
CA PHE A 104 7.73 -5.97 1.66
C PHE A 104 9.23 -6.26 1.67
N LYS A 105 9.87 -6.44 2.85
CA LYS A 105 11.28 -6.87 2.92
C LYS A 105 11.42 -8.33 2.49
N LYS A 106 10.42 -9.16 2.79
CA LYS A 106 10.39 -10.58 2.42
C LYS A 106 9.91 -10.83 0.99
N ARG A 107 9.04 -9.96 0.45
CA ARG A 107 8.62 -10.01 -0.97
C ARG A 107 9.76 -9.70 -1.95
N GLY A 108 10.65 -8.78 -1.59
CA GLY A 108 11.76 -8.34 -2.44
C GLY A 108 12.83 -9.40 -2.73
N GLY A 109 12.75 -10.60 -2.13
CA GLY A 109 13.51 -11.78 -2.55
C GLY A 109 12.76 -12.49 -3.67
N GLY A 110 13.11 -12.18 -4.92
CA GLY A 110 12.39 -12.55 -6.14
C GLY A 110 11.55 -13.82 -6.05
N HIS A 111 10.22 -13.65 -5.98
CA HIS A 111 9.28 -14.74 -6.14
C HIS A 111 8.15 -14.29 -7.06
N TRP A 112 8.27 -14.64 -8.34
CA TRP A 112 7.10 -14.89 -9.16
C TRP A 112 6.51 -16.22 -8.68
N SER A 113 5.68 -16.23 -7.62
CA SER A 113 5.00 -17.46 -7.18
C SER A 113 3.97 -17.80 -8.22
N ARG A 114 4.36 -18.66 -9.16
CA ARG A 114 3.44 -19.38 -10.01
C ARG A 114 2.89 -20.56 -9.24
N ASP A 115 2.05 -20.28 -8.25
CA ASP A 115 1.41 -21.31 -7.44
C ASP A 115 -0.06 -21.45 -7.84
N SER A 116 -0.26 -21.88 -9.10
CA SER A 116 -1.49 -22.54 -9.54
C SER A 116 -1.12 -23.94 -10.07
N LYS A 117 -0.71 -24.81 -9.14
CA LYS A 117 -0.73 -26.25 -9.33
C LYS A 117 -1.22 -26.91 -8.05
N ASN A 118 -2.54 -26.91 -7.91
CA ASN A 118 -3.27 -28.12 -7.57
C ASN A 118 -4.58 -28.10 -8.35
#